data_AF-A0A6B2T805-F1
#
_entry.id   AF-A0A6B2T805-F1
#
_cell.length_a   1.000
_cell.length_b   1.000
_cell.length_c   1.000
_cell.angle_alpha   90.00
_cell.angle_beta   90.00
_cell.angle_gamma   90.00
#
_symmetry.space_group_name_H-M   'P 1'
#
loop_
_entity.id
_entity.type
_entity.pdbx_description
1 polymer ?
#
loop_
_entity_poly.entity_id
_entity_poly.type
_entity_poly.pdbx_seq_one_letter_code
_entity_poly.pdbx_strand_id
1 'polypeptide(L)'
;PRELAGTLGWPGSWHMARRHWRYGAGELRRSASKSAFTEAVRRLLPAVRADDLVAAPAGVRAQAVLRDGTLVDDFLIREGARAVHVLNAPSPAATASLPIGREVARRAVSALRVAEGD
;
A
#
# COMPACT_ATOMS: atom_id res chain seq x y z
N PRO A 1 11.30 14.98 -6.00
CA PRO A 1 11.37 15.02 -7.49
C PRO A 1 11.64 13.65 -8.12
N ARG A 2 12.68 12.92 -7.69
CA ARG A 2 13.07 11.62 -8.27
C ARG A 2 11.98 10.55 -8.14
N GLU A 3 11.39 10.39 -6.95
CA GLU A 3 10.31 9.42 -6.72
C GLU A 3 9.10 9.68 -7.62
N LEU A 4 8.65 10.94 -7.71
CA LEU A 4 7.55 11.33 -8.58
C LEU A 4 7.85 11.01 -10.06
N ALA A 5 9.06 11.33 -10.52
CA ALA A 5 9.49 10.98 -11.88
C ALA A 5 9.50 9.46 -12.11
N GLY A 6 9.92 8.67 -11.11
CA GLY A 6 9.83 7.21 -11.13
C GLY A 6 8.39 6.72 -11.23
N THR A 7 7.47 7.24 -10.40
CA THR A 7 6.05 6.88 -10.45
C THR A 7 5.41 7.24 -11.79
N LEU A 8 5.71 8.42 -12.34
CA LEU A 8 5.21 8.86 -13.64
C LEU A 8 5.85 8.08 -14.81
N GLY A 9 7.10 7.62 -14.66
CA GLY A 9 7.76 6.76 -15.64
C GLY A 9 7.33 5.29 -15.57
N TRP A 10 6.69 4.87 -14.47
CA TRP A 10 6.22 3.50 -14.30
C TRP A 10 4.90 3.25 -15.04
N PRO A 11 4.84 2.34 -16.03
CA PRO A 11 3.62 2.13 -16.81
C PRO A 11 2.45 1.66 -15.95
N GLY A 12 2.70 0.87 -14.91
CA GLY A 12 1.67 0.37 -14.01
C GLY A 12 0.85 1.49 -13.35
N SER A 13 1.49 2.62 -13.04
CA SER A 13 0.83 3.78 -12.43
C SER A 13 -0.29 4.32 -13.32
N TRP A 14 -0.06 4.38 -14.64
CA TRP A 14 -1.04 4.88 -15.60
C TRP A 14 -2.15 3.87 -15.86
N HIS A 15 -1.84 2.58 -15.92
CA HIS A 15 -2.86 1.53 -16.04
C HIS A 15 -3.79 1.54 -14.83
N MET A 16 -3.22 1.60 -13.61
CA MET A 16 -3.97 1.73 -12.36
C MET A 16 -4.81 3.01 -12.33
N ALA A 17 -4.22 4.17 -12.66
CA ALA A 17 -4.92 5.44 -12.68
C ALA A 17 -6.11 5.42 -13.65
N ARG A 18 -5.92 4.89 -14.87
CA ARG A 18 -6.99 4.75 -15.87
C ARG A 18 -8.12 3.82 -15.39
N ARG A 19 -7.81 2.76 -14.64
CA ARG A 19 -8.81 1.84 -14.10
C ARG A 19 -9.60 2.44 -12.93
N HIS A 20 -8.95 3.25 -12.09
CA HIS A 20 -9.51 3.71 -10.82
C HIS A 20 -9.79 5.22 -10.73
N TRP A 21 -9.69 5.97 -11.83
CA TRP A 21 -9.77 7.45 -11.82
C TRP A 21 -11.03 8.00 -11.16
N ARG A 22 -12.20 7.35 -11.35
CA ARG A 22 -13.47 7.79 -10.75
C ARG A 22 -13.43 7.71 -9.23
N TYR A 23 -12.88 6.61 -8.73
CA TYR A 23 -12.70 6.38 -7.31
C TYR A 23 -11.68 7.37 -6.73
N GLY A 24 -10.53 7.53 -7.39
CA GLY A 24 -9.48 8.47 -7.00
C GLY A 24 -9.95 9.94 -6.98
N ALA A 25 -10.69 10.38 -8.00
CA ALA A 25 -11.27 11.73 -8.02
C ALA A 25 -12.23 11.95 -6.83
N GLY A 26 -13.01 10.93 -6.48
CA GLY A 26 -13.88 10.96 -5.29
C GLY A 26 -13.08 11.07 -3.98
N GLU A 27 -11.95 10.36 -3.85
CA GLU A 27 -11.05 10.49 -2.70
C GLU A 27 -10.43 11.87 -2.62
N LEU A 28 -9.90 12.41 -3.72
CA LEU A 28 -9.32 13.75 -3.76
C LEU A 28 -10.34 14.82 -3.32
N ARG A 29 -11.58 14.73 -3.80
CA ARG A 29 -12.67 15.62 -3.36
C ARG A 29 -12.87 15.56 -1.85
N ARG A 30 -12.92 14.34 -1.27
CA ARG A 30 -13.12 14.17 0.19
C ARG A 30 -11.90 14.64 1.00
N SER A 31 -10.69 14.44 0.49
CA SER A 31 -9.46 14.92 1.16
C SER A 31 -9.36 16.45 1.15
N ALA A 32 -9.86 17.12 0.10
CA ALA A 32 -9.83 18.57 -0.03
C ALA A 32 -11.02 19.29 0.63
N SER A 33 -12.12 18.58 0.94
CA SER A 33 -13.38 19.20 1.39
C SER A 33 -13.93 18.51 2.65
N LYS A 34 -13.89 19.24 3.77
CA LYS A 34 -14.47 18.79 5.06
C LYS A 34 -15.96 18.45 4.94
N SER A 35 -16.72 19.23 4.15
CA SER A 35 -18.15 18.97 3.94
C SER A 35 -18.38 17.68 3.14
N ALA A 36 -17.65 17.46 2.05
CA ALA A 36 -17.74 16.22 1.26
C ALA A 36 -17.29 14.99 2.07
N PHE A 37 -16.29 15.14 2.93
CA PHE A 37 -15.88 14.08 3.86
C PHE A 37 -16.99 13.79 4.88
N THR A 38 -17.59 14.82 5.50
CA THR A 38 -18.69 14.68 6.46
C THR A 38 -19.89 13.94 5.85
N GLU A 39 -20.28 14.31 4.63
CA GLU A 39 -21.35 13.64 3.88
C GLU A 39 -21.04 12.16 3.64
N ALA A 40 -19.78 11.84 3.32
CA ALA A 40 -19.36 10.46 3.12
C ALA A 40 -19.41 9.62 4.41
N VAL A 41 -19.03 10.21 5.56
CA VAL A 41 -19.10 9.56 6.89
C VAL A 41 -20.55 9.31 7.30
N ARG A 42 -21.48 10.21 6.97
CA ARG A 42 -22.92 10.06 7.30
C ARG A 42 -23.57 8.80 6.74
N ARG A 43 -22.99 8.19 5.71
CA ARG A 43 -23.45 6.89 5.19
C ARG A 43 -23.28 5.76 6.21
N LEU A 44 -22.35 5.89 7.15
CA LEU A 44 -22.11 4.94 8.24
C LEU A 44 -22.57 5.49 9.60
N LEU A 45 -22.42 6.79 9.84
CA LEU A 45 -22.79 7.48 11.09
C LEU A 45 -23.71 8.67 10.82
N PRO A 46 -25.03 8.46 10.64
CA PRO A 46 -25.95 9.50 10.15
C PRO A 46 -26.03 10.76 11.05
N ALA A 47 -25.81 10.62 12.35
CA ALA A 47 -25.90 11.71 13.32
C ALA A 47 -24.66 12.64 13.32
N VAL A 48 -23.57 12.27 12.64
CA VAL A 48 -22.32 13.04 12.68
C VAL A 48 -22.49 14.45 12.11
N ARG A 49 -21.93 15.43 12.80
CA ARG A 49 -21.85 16.84 12.42
C ARG A 49 -20.43 17.17 11.98
N ALA A 50 -20.27 18.22 11.19
CA ALA A 50 -18.94 18.63 10.73
C ALA A 50 -18.03 19.02 11.92
N ASP A 51 -18.61 19.53 13.01
CA ASP A 51 -17.88 19.94 14.21
C ASP A 51 -17.40 18.76 15.06
N ASP A 52 -17.98 17.57 14.87
CA ASP A 52 -17.50 16.33 15.50
C ASP A 52 -16.20 15.82 14.86
N LEU A 53 -15.84 16.35 13.68
CA LEU A 53 -14.67 15.93 12.91
C LEU A 53 -13.47 16.85 13.16
N VAL A 54 -12.39 16.24 13.62
CA VAL A 54 -11.08 16.88 13.83
C VAL A 54 -10.09 16.45 12.75
N ALA A 55 -9.07 17.26 12.52
CA ALA A 55 -8.00 16.93 11.58
C ALA A 55 -7.21 15.70 12.08
N ALA A 56 -6.88 14.80 11.16
CA ALA A 56 -6.07 13.61 11.43
C ALA A 56 -4.98 13.48 10.34
N PRO A 57 -3.82 12.91 10.68
CA PRO A 57 -2.78 12.64 9.69
C PRO A 57 -3.25 11.61 8.66
N ALA A 58 -2.76 11.74 7.42
CA ALA A 58 -3.01 10.76 6.37
C ALA A 58 -2.15 9.51 6.58
N GLY A 59 -2.74 8.34 6.33
CA GLY A 59 -2.01 7.07 6.23
C GLY A 59 -1.75 6.71 4.76
N VAL A 60 -0.53 6.32 4.43
CA VAL A 60 -0.16 5.84 3.09
C VAL A 60 0.21 4.36 3.18
N ARG A 61 -0.40 3.53 2.33
CA ARG A 61 -0.06 2.11 2.22
C ARG A 61 1.05 1.94 1.19
N ALA A 62 2.15 1.29 1.60
CA ALA A 62 3.18 0.83 0.68
C ALA A 62 2.67 -0.43 -0.05
N GLN A 63 1.91 -0.21 -1.12
CA GLN A 63 1.32 -1.27 -1.94
C GLN A 63 2.00 -1.32 -3.30
N ALA A 64 2.47 -2.51 -3.70
CA ALA A 64 3.12 -2.71 -4.97
C ALA A 64 2.10 -2.60 -6.13
N VAL A 65 2.52 -1.89 -7.17
CA VAL A 65 1.78 -1.75 -8.43
C VAL A 65 2.56 -2.46 -9.52
N LEU A 66 2.02 -3.56 -10.04
CA LEU A 66 2.63 -4.30 -11.14
C LEU A 66 2.58 -3.48 -12.44
N ARG A 67 3.36 -3.88 -13.45
CA ARG A 67 3.50 -3.13 -14.72
C ARG A 67 2.19 -2.99 -15.50
N ASP A 68 1.27 -3.94 -15.31
CA ASP A 68 -0.08 -3.96 -15.88
C ASP A 68 -1.10 -3.12 -15.08
N GLY A 69 -0.67 -2.50 -13.97
CA GLY A 69 -1.50 -1.72 -13.07
C GLY A 69 -2.20 -2.53 -11.99
N THR A 70 -1.93 -3.83 -11.88
CA THR A 70 -2.46 -4.67 -10.81
C THR A 70 -1.90 -4.23 -9.46
N LEU A 71 -2.78 -3.98 -8.50
CA LEU A 71 -2.44 -3.78 -7.10
C LEU A 71 -2.21 -5.14 -6.46
N VAL A 72 -1.03 -5.35 -5.89
CA VAL A 72 -0.75 -6.64 -5.24
C VAL A 72 -1.47 -6.69 -3.89
N ASP A 73 -2.37 -7.65 -3.74
CA ASP A 73 -3.22 -7.78 -2.54
C ASP A 73 -2.59 -8.60 -1.40
N ASP A 74 -1.51 -9.35 -1.67
CA ASP A 74 -0.83 -10.23 -0.69
C ASP A 74 0.69 -10.00 -0.67
N PHE A 75 1.44 -10.75 0.13
CA PHE A 75 2.89 -10.63 0.23
C PHE A 75 3.57 -10.87 -1.12
N LEU A 76 4.45 -9.95 -1.49
CA LEU A 76 5.36 -10.13 -2.62
C LEU A 76 6.78 -10.18 -2.09
N ILE A 77 7.31 -11.39 -1.97
CA ILE A 77 8.68 -11.63 -1.51
C ILE A 77 9.52 -12.11 -2.70
N ARG A 78 10.68 -11.50 -2.91
CA ARG A 78 11.68 -11.92 -3.91
C ARG A 78 13.00 -12.24 -3.22
N GLU A 79 13.62 -13.33 -3.63
CA GLU A 79 14.90 -13.78 -3.10
C GLU A 79 15.98 -13.53 -4.16
N GLY A 80 17.09 -12.97 -3.73
CA GLY A 80 18.32 -12.83 -4.51
C GLY A 80 19.46 -13.55 -3.79
N ALA A 81 20.65 -13.57 -4.38
CA ALA A 81 21.79 -14.35 -3.87
C ALA A 81 22.13 -14.08 -2.39
N ARG A 82 21.95 -12.84 -1.90
CA ARG A 82 22.26 -12.44 -0.52
C ARG A 82 21.19 -11.52 0.10
N ALA A 83 19.97 -11.55 -0.43
CA ALA A 83 18.91 -10.64 0.01
C ALA A 83 17.53 -11.27 -0.11
N VAL A 84 16.67 -10.97 0.87
CA VAL A 84 15.23 -11.25 0.82
C VAL A 84 14.51 -9.90 0.75
N HIS A 85 13.88 -9.62 -0.38
CA HIS A 85 13.15 -8.39 -0.64
C HIS A 85 11.67 -8.60 -0.34
N VAL A 86 11.14 -7.90 0.67
CA VAL A 86 9.70 -7.78 0.91
C VAL A 86 9.18 -6.58 0.13
N LEU A 87 8.69 -6.82 -1.09
CA LEU A 87 8.24 -5.78 -2.02
C LEU A 87 6.80 -5.35 -1.77
N ASN A 88 5.98 -6.23 -1.18
CA ASN A 88 4.62 -5.93 -0.78
C ASN A 88 4.29 -6.66 0.51
N ALA A 89 3.71 -5.95 1.46
CA ALA A 89 3.20 -6.48 2.72
C ALA A 89 1.95 -5.67 3.10
N PRO A 90 0.83 -5.88 2.38
CA PRO A 90 -0.38 -5.09 2.57
C PRO A 90 -1.11 -5.57 3.84
N SER A 91 -2.24 -4.93 4.14
CA SER A 91 -3.05 -5.33 5.29
C SER A 91 -3.41 -6.81 5.20
N PRO A 92 -3.20 -7.61 6.27
CA PRO A 92 -3.01 -7.13 7.64
C PRO A 92 -1.57 -7.29 8.15
N ALA A 93 -0.57 -6.70 7.47
CA ALA A 93 0.84 -6.79 7.88
C ALA A 93 1.09 -6.40 9.35
N ALA A 94 0.34 -5.46 9.91
CA ALA A 94 0.45 -5.10 11.33
C ALA A 94 -0.01 -6.23 12.26
N THR A 95 -1.12 -6.91 11.96
CA THR A 95 -1.64 -8.00 12.82
C THR A 95 -0.97 -9.34 12.56
N ALA A 96 -0.47 -9.55 11.34
CA ALA A 96 0.27 -10.76 10.95
C ALA A 96 1.80 -10.60 11.03
N SER A 97 2.29 -9.54 11.66
CA SER A 97 3.72 -9.17 11.70
C SER A 97 4.62 -10.28 12.22
N LEU A 98 4.20 -11.01 13.25
CA LEU A 98 4.97 -12.11 13.85
C LEU A 98 5.08 -13.34 12.91
N PRO A 99 3.97 -13.90 12.36
CA PRO A 99 4.05 -14.92 11.32
C PRO A 99 4.93 -14.52 10.12
N ILE A 100 4.77 -13.30 9.60
CA ILE A 100 5.55 -12.82 8.45
C ILE A 100 7.03 -12.70 8.81
N GLY A 101 7.34 -12.15 9.99
CA GLY A 101 8.72 -12.04 10.48
C GLY A 101 9.41 -13.41 10.54
N ARG A 102 8.71 -14.45 11.01
CA ARG A 102 9.23 -15.82 11.00
C ARG A 102 9.48 -16.33 9.58
N GLU A 103 8.57 -16.07 8.66
CA GLU A 103 8.69 -16.49 7.27
C GLU A 103 9.88 -15.81 6.56
N VAL A 104 10.05 -14.50 6.77
CA VAL A 104 11.20 -13.75 6.25
C VAL A 104 12.51 -14.25 6.85
N ALA A 105 12.55 -14.48 8.16
CA ALA A 105 13.74 -15.01 8.84
C ALA A 105 14.11 -16.41 8.33
N ARG A 106 13.13 -17.29 8.12
CA ARG A 106 13.32 -18.62 7.56
C ARG A 106 13.97 -18.57 6.18
N ARG A 107 13.49 -17.70 5.28
CA ARG A 107 14.08 -17.50 3.96
C ARG A 107 15.51 -16.96 4.04
N ALA A 108 15.73 -15.96 4.90
CA ALA A 108 17.06 -15.36 5.08
C ALA A 108 18.09 -16.38 5.56
N VAL A 109 17.76 -17.20 6.57
CA VAL A 109 18.65 -18.27 7.07
C VAL A 109 18.92 -19.32 5.98
N SER A 110 17.90 -19.69 5.19
CA SER A 110 18.08 -20.62 4.08
C SER A 110 19.06 -20.07 3.03
N ALA A 111 18.94 -18.79 2.67
CA ALA A 111 19.82 -18.16 1.69
C ALA A 111 21.29 -18.10 2.18
N LEU A 112 21.51 -17.87 3.48
CA LEU A 112 22.86 -17.87 4.07
C LEU A 112 23.51 -19.26 4.02
N ARG A 113 22.76 -20.32 4.36
CA ARG A 113 23.28 -21.69 4.36
C ARG A 113 23.67 -22.19 2.97
N VAL A 114 22.93 -21.78 1.94
CA VAL A 114 23.27 -22.10 0.54
C VAL A 114 24.59 -21.41 0.15
N ALA A 115 24.82 -20.18 0.61
CA ALA A 115 26.05 -19.44 0.32
C ALA A 115 27.29 -19.96 1.07
N GLU A 116 27.14 -20.73 2.15
CA GLU A 116 28.24 -21.34 2.92
C GLU A 116 28.62 -22.75 2.43
N GLY A 117 27.78 -23.37 1.58
CA GLY A 117 27.96 -24.74 1.10
C GLY A 117 28.49 -24.90 -0.33
N ASP A 118 28.78 -23.78 -1.01
CA ASP A 118 29.56 -23.66 -2.24
C ASP A 118 30.97 -23.12 -1.93
#